data_AF-A0A4Q4SV76-F1
#
_entry.id   AF-A0A4Q4SV76-F1
#
_cell.length_a   1.000
_cell.length_b   1.000
_cell.length_c   1.000
_cell.angle_alpha   90.00
_cell.angle_beta   90.00
_cell.angle_gamma   90.00
#
_symmetry.space_group_name_H-M   'P 1'
#
loop_
_entity.id
_entity.type
_entity.pdbx_description
1 polymer ?
#
loop_
_entity_poly.entity_id
_entity_poly.type
_entity_poly.pdbx_seq_one_letter_code
_entity_poly.pdbx_strand_id
1 'polypeptide(L)'
;MALISRLAVLARESAEPEDILGESLAVIFPDDVMVQHGDPDHALMWTSPHLPRPLRLARAEPPDRDDRYLFSHYLWNASLLLAELVEAGTLGVPLAALSGLGAPPPPRPSGGSGTGTSARRRSDEAGGVEYAEKEEAGNDDTDSENGTRWARNVAANLPLSPPAACPAEVHGHEWGDLSSPFAARNRGAFDRVMSCDSLWMPWQHANLRRSVGWFLAPGPEARAWVVACFDTGRVQMRDFFDAEALRADAGLEVERIRERGCDGVEREWVWGAGPEDVSERKRWLVVAVLRRVRD
;
A
#
# COMPACT_ATOMS: atom_id res chain seq x y z
N MET A 1 -16.04 -10.60 5.64
CA MET A 1 -16.16 -10.57 4.16
C MET A 1 -14.79 -10.87 3.61
N ALA A 2 -14.69 -11.73 2.59
CA ALA A 2 -13.40 -12.09 2.02
C ALA A 2 -12.75 -10.88 1.33
N LEU A 3 -11.45 -10.71 1.50
CA LEU A 3 -10.66 -9.57 1.01
C LEU A 3 -10.80 -9.35 -0.51
N ILE A 4 -10.85 -10.44 -1.27
CA ILE A 4 -10.96 -10.40 -2.73
C ILE A 4 -12.41 -10.25 -3.24
N SER A 5 -13.41 -10.21 -2.34
CA SER A 5 -14.83 -10.14 -2.74
C SER A 5 -15.21 -8.87 -3.51
N ARG A 6 -14.38 -7.82 -3.42
CA ARG A 6 -14.55 -6.55 -4.13
C ARG A 6 -13.85 -6.53 -5.49
N LEU A 7 -13.07 -7.55 -5.81
CA LEU A 7 -12.26 -7.62 -7.02
C LEU A 7 -12.93 -8.53 -8.06
N ALA A 8 -13.02 -8.04 -9.29
CA ALA A 8 -13.50 -8.82 -10.43
C ALA A 8 -12.55 -8.65 -11.62
N VAL A 9 -12.32 -9.71 -12.38
CA VAL A 9 -11.58 -9.64 -13.66
C VAL A 9 -12.56 -9.20 -14.75
N LEU A 10 -12.19 -8.19 -15.52
CA LEU A 10 -12.93 -7.76 -16.71
C LEU A 10 -12.49 -8.62 -17.90
N ALA A 11 -12.75 -9.93 -17.80
CA ALA A 11 -12.46 -10.86 -18.88
C ALA A 11 -13.60 -10.88 -19.90
N ARG A 12 -13.26 -11.12 -21.17
CA ARG A 12 -14.22 -11.75 -22.09
C ARG A 12 -14.18 -13.24 -21.79
N GLU A 13 -15.32 -13.92 -21.75
CA GLU A 13 -15.35 -15.39 -21.68
C GLU A 13 -14.40 -15.95 -22.75
N SER A 14 -13.34 -16.60 -22.30
CA SER A 14 -12.31 -17.22 -23.12
C SER A 14 -12.38 -18.71 -22.89
N ALA A 15 -12.31 -19.49 -23.98
CA ALA A 15 -12.32 -20.95 -23.94
C ALA A 15 -10.92 -21.52 -24.17
N GLU A 16 -9.87 -20.70 -24.03
CA GLU A 16 -8.51 -21.16 -24.18
C GLU A 16 -8.14 -22.14 -23.06
N PRO A 17 -7.40 -23.22 -23.34
CA PRO A 17 -7.07 -24.25 -22.36
C PRO A 17 -6.39 -23.72 -21.09
N GLU A 18 -5.57 -22.68 -21.21
CA GLU A 18 -4.85 -22.04 -20.12
C GLU A 18 -5.80 -21.33 -19.14
N ASP A 19 -6.84 -20.67 -19.66
CA ASP A 19 -7.85 -19.99 -18.85
C ASP A 19 -8.69 -21.02 -18.09
N ILE A 20 -9.12 -22.10 -18.76
CA ILE A 20 -9.84 -23.21 -18.13
C ILE A 20 -9.00 -23.85 -17.02
N LEU A 21 -7.70 -24.08 -17.27
CA LEU A 21 -6.79 -24.61 -16.27
C LEU A 21 -6.69 -23.64 -15.08
N GLY A 22 -6.46 -22.36 -15.33
CA GLY A 22 -6.34 -21.33 -14.30
C GLY A 22 -7.59 -21.22 -13.42
N GLU A 23 -8.78 -21.18 -14.02
CA GLU A 23 -10.06 -21.17 -13.31
C GLU A 23 -10.28 -22.45 -12.50
N SER A 24 -9.85 -23.60 -13.02
CA SER A 24 -9.99 -24.88 -12.32
C SER A 24 -9.13 -24.99 -11.05
N LEU A 25 -8.06 -24.19 -10.92
CA LEU A 25 -7.18 -24.25 -9.74
C LEU A 25 -7.92 -23.92 -8.45
N ALA A 26 -8.88 -22.99 -8.47
CA ALA A 26 -9.69 -22.67 -7.30
C ALA A 26 -10.65 -23.83 -6.90
N VAL A 27 -11.01 -24.69 -7.86
CA VAL A 27 -11.82 -25.90 -7.61
C VAL A 27 -10.94 -27.04 -7.07
N ILE A 28 -9.74 -27.20 -7.62
CA ILE A 28 -8.79 -28.26 -7.25
C ILE A 28 -8.14 -27.97 -5.89
N PHE A 29 -7.85 -26.69 -5.61
CA PHE A 29 -7.20 -26.21 -4.39
C PHE A 29 -8.11 -25.20 -3.68
N PRO A 30 -9.25 -25.64 -3.13
CA PRO A 30 -10.24 -24.74 -2.52
C PRO A 30 -9.70 -24.03 -1.26
N ASP A 31 -8.65 -24.59 -0.66
CA ASP A 31 -7.96 -24.04 0.50
C ASP A 31 -6.78 -23.11 0.12
N ASP A 32 -6.58 -22.85 -1.16
CA ASP A 32 -5.48 -22.04 -1.63
C ASP A 32 -5.94 -20.61 -1.90
N VAL A 33 -5.23 -19.63 -1.31
CA VAL A 33 -5.54 -18.21 -1.50
C VAL A 33 -4.62 -17.59 -2.54
N MET A 34 -5.21 -16.93 -3.54
CA MET A 34 -4.50 -16.08 -4.48
C MET A 34 -4.01 -14.81 -3.78
N VAL A 35 -2.71 -14.53 -3.85
CA VAL A 35 -2.05 -13.40 -3.16
C VAL A 35 -1.82 -12.19 -4.06
N GLN A 36 -1.70 -12.43 -5.36
CA GLN A 36 -1.43 -11.44 -6.39
C GLN A 36 -2.47 -11.56 -7.51
N HIS A 37 -2.80 -10.43 -8.13
CA HIS A 37 -3.85 -10.30 -9.12
C HIS A 37 -3.37 -9.48 -10.31
N GLY A 38 -4.00 -9.73 -11.47
CA GLY A 38 -3.79 -8.98 -12.68
C GLY A 38 -3.01 -9.76 -13.73
N ASP A 39 -3.48 -9.67 -14.95
CA ASP A 39 -2.91 -10.27 -16.14
C ASP A 39 -2.67 -9.17 -17.21
N PRO A 40 -1.90 -9.44 -18.28
CA PRO A 40 -1.59 -8.44 -19.30
C PRO A 40 -2.81 -8.05 -20.15
N ASP A 41 -3.79 -8.93 -20.28
CA ASP A 41 -4.85 -8.83 -21.28
C ASP A 41 -6.16 -8.28 -20.70
N HIS A 42 -6.38 -8.44 -19.40
CA HIS A 42 -7.61 -8.06 -18.73
C HIS A 42 -7.38 -7.03 -17.62
N ALA A 43 -8.28 -6.04 -17.58
CA ALA A 43 -8.31 -5.09 -16.49
C ALA A 43 -9.02 -5.70 -15.28
N LEU A 44 -8.64 -5.26 -14.09
CA LEU A 44 -9.36 -5.56 -12.86
C LEU A 44 -10.36 -4.45 -12.55
N MET A 45 -11.47 -4.81 -11.92
CA MET A 45 -12.43 -3.90 -11.31
C MET A 45 -12.41 -4.06 -9.80
N TRP A 46 -12.19 -2.98 -9.08
CA TRP A 46 -12.34 -2.94 -7.63
C TRP A 46 -13.59 -2.15 -7.25
N THR A 47 -14.54 -2.81 -6.59
CA THR A 47 -15.85 -2.23 -6.24
C THR A 47 -15.89 -1.80 -4.79
N SER A 48 -15.98 -0.49 -4.58
CA SER A 48 -16.32 0.11 -3.29
C SER A 48 -17.83 0.27 -3.16
N PRO A 49 -18.42 -0.01 -1.98
CA PRO A 49 -19.82 0.32 -1.70
C PRO A 49 -20.06 1.84 -1.55
N HIS A 50 -18.99 2.64 -1.51
CA HIS A 50 -19.01 4.08 -1.25
C HIS A 50 -18.63 4.92 -2.48
N LEU A 51 -18.13 4.29 -3.55
CA LEU A 51 -17.86 4.97 -4.81
C LEU A 51 -19.05 4.80 -5.78
N PRO A 52 -19.34 5.81 -6.62
CA PRO A 52 -20.46 5.75 -7.55
C PRO A 52 -20.28 4.71 -8.66
N ARG A 53 -19.03 4.32 -8.95
CA ARG A 53 -18.66 3.27 -9.91
C ARG A 53 -17.38 2.56 -9.42
N PRO A 54 -17.15 1.31 -9.85
CA PRO A 54 -15.91 0.59 -9.52
C PRO A 54 -14.67 1.27 -10.12
N LEU A 55 -13.54 1.13 -9.42
CA LEU A 55 -12.23 1.54 -9.92
C LEU A 55 -11.77 0.53 -10.98
N ARG A 56 -11.26 1.04 -12.11
CA ARG A 56 -10.67 0.19 -13.16
C ARG A 56 -9.15 0.24 -13.02
N LEU A 57 -8.54 -0.92 -12.85
CA LEU A 57 -7.10 -1.09 -12.63
C LEU A 57 -6.53 -1.92 -13.79
N ALA A 58 -5.63 -1.33 -14.58
CA ALA A 58 -4.88 -2.09 -15.58
C ALA A 58 -3.51 -2.47 -14.99
N ARG A 59 -3.07 -3.70 -15.25
CA ARG A 59 -1.72 -4.12 -14.82
C ARG A 59 -0.67 -3.27 -15.52
N ALA A 60 0.36 -2.83 -14.80
CA ALA A 60 1.55 -2.29 -15.43
C ALA A 60 2.27 -3.41 -16.19
N GLU A 61 2.98 -3.08 -17.26
CA GLU A 61 3.85 -4.04 -17.92
C GLU A 61 5.24 -3.43 -18.04
N PRO A 62 6.17 -3.84 -17.16
CA PRO A 62 7.53 -3.32 -17.20
C PRO A 62 8.18 -3.65 -18.54
N PRO A 63 8.76 -2.65 -19.23
CA PRO A 63 9.45 -2.89 -20.50
C PRO A 63 10.73 -3.68 -20.29
N ASP A 64 11.46 -3.39 -19.20
CA ASP A 64 12.64 -4.13 -18.81
C ASP A 64 12.23 -5.46 -18.16
N ARG A 65 12.95 -6.51 -18.55
CA ARG A 65 12.82 -7.84 -17.95
C ARG A 65 13.26 -7.81 -16.49
N ASP A 66 14.25 -6.99 -16.15
CA ASP A 66 14.82 -6.98 -14.80
C ASP A 66 13.82 -6.41 -13.78
N ASP A 67 13.04 -5.40 -14.17
CA ASP A 67 11.94 -4.84 -13.37
C ASP A 67 10.81 -5.84 -13.12
N ARG A 68 10.64 -6.84 -13.99
CA ARG A 68 9.63 -7.89 -13.79
C ARG A 68 9.96 -8.79 -12.60
N TYR A 69 11.24 -8.88 -12.20
CA TYR A 69 11.65 -9.63 -11.00
C TYR A 69 11.32 -8.93 -9.69
N LEU A 70 10.89 -7.65 -9.73
CA LEU A 70 10.44 -6.93 -8.55
C LEU A 70 8.95 -7.17 -8.25
N PHE A 71 8.19 -7.74 -9.21
CA PHE A 71 6.78 -8.10 -9.10
C PHE A 71 5.82 -6.96 -8.68
N SER A 72 6.28 -5.71 -8.73
CA SER A 72 5.52 -4.50 -8.40
C SER A 72 4.32 -4.25 -9.31
N HIS A 73 4.38 -4.77 -10.54
CA HIS A 73 3.32 -4.62 -11.53
C HIS A 73 2.04 -5.40 -11.20
N TYR A 74 2.04 -6.31 -10.23
CA TYR A 74 0.84 -7.03 -9.78
C TYR A 74 0.06 -6.25 -8.71
N LEU A 75 -1.25 -6.48 -8.65
CA LEU A 75 -2.07 -6.02 -7.53
C LEU A 75 -2.03 -7.06 -6.42
N TRP A 76 -1.43 -6.71 -5.28
CA TRP A 76 -1.29 -7.62 -4.15
C TRP A 76 -2.45 -7.51 -3.15
N ASN A 77 -2.74 -8.59 -2.42
CA ASN A 77 -3.75 -8.59 -1.33
C ASN A 77 -3.46 -7.51 -0.28
N ALA A 78 -2.18 -7.21 -0.02
CA ALA A 78 -1.79 -6.12 0.87
C ALA A 78 -2.35 -4.76 0.41
N SER A 79 -2.33 -4.50 -0.90
CA SER A 79 -2.87 -3.26 -1.49
C SER A 79 -4.40 -3.21 -1.40
N LEU A 80 -5.09 -4.35 -1.58
CA LEU A 80 -6.54 -4.44 -1.39
C LEU A 80 -6.93 -4.12 0.05
N LEU A 81 -6.22 -4.70 1.03
CA LEU A 81 -6.49 -4.49 2.44
C LEU A 81 -6.22 -3.04 2.84
N LEU A 82 -5.10 -2.48 2.35
CA LEU A 82 -4.79 -1.07 2.56
C LEU A 82 -5.87 -0.15 1.97
N ALA A 83 -6.39 -0.45 0.78
CA ALA A 83 -7.48 0.34 0.17
C ALA A 83 -8.76 0.31 1.04
N GLU A 84 -9.14 -0.85 1.60
CA GLU A 84 -10.27 -0.92 2.52
C GLU A 84 -10.03 -0.09 3.80
N LEU A 85 -8.81 -0.15 4.35
CA LEU A 85 -8.43 0.63 5.55
C LEU A 85 -8.47 2.14 5.29
N VAL A 86 -7.95 2.59 4.14
CA VAL A 86 -7.99 3.99 3.70
C VAL A 86 -9.41 4.47 3.49
N GLU A 87 -10.25 3.66 2.83
CA GLU A 87 -11.66 3.96 2.63
C GLU A 87 -12.41 4.11 3.96
N ALA A 88 -12.28 3.11 4.84
CA ALA A 88 -12.94 3.13 6.15
C ALA A 88 -12.53 4.35 6.97
N GLY A 89 -11.24 4.67 6.93
CA GLY A 89 -10.70 5.88 7.54
C GLY A 89 -11.29 7.17 7.01
N THR A 90 -11.22 7.32 5.69
CA THR A 90 -11.70 8.52 5.00
C THR A 90 -13.18 8.78 5.25
N LEU A 91 -13.98 7.72 5.39
CA LEU A 91 -15.41 7.84 5.62
C LEU A 91 -15.79 7.85 7.10
N GLY A 92 -14.83 7.61 8.00
CA GLY A 92 -15.10 7.42 9.43
C GLY A 92 -16.04 6.23 9.72
N VAL A 93 -16.12 5.28 8.79
CA VAL A 93 -16.95 4.08 8.96
C VAL A 93 -16.11 2.98 9.60
N PRO A 94 -16.68 2.18 10.51
CA PRO A 94 -16.05 0.94 10.88
C PRO A 94 -15.90 0.09 9.62
N LEU A 95 -14.66 -0.31 9.30
CA LEU A 95 -14.47 -1.52 8.50
C LEU A 95 -15.34 -2.58 9.18
N ALA A 96 -16.08 -3.41 8.44
CA ALA A 96 -17.15 -4.27 8.98
C ALA A 96 -16.77 -5.23 10.14
N ALA A 97 -15.52 -5.20 10.63
CA ALA A 97 -15.14 -5.57 11.99
C ALA A 97 -13.83 -4.87 12.45
N LEU A 98 -13.81 -3.55 12.68
CA LEU A 98 -12.71 -2.87 13.40
C LEU A 98 -13.17 -2.39 14.78
N SER A 99 -13.21 -3.29 15.74
CA SER A 99 -13.15 -2.91 17.16
C SER A 99 -11.68 -2.74 17.53
N GLY A 100 -11.12 -1.55 17.29
CA GLY A 100 -9.93 -1.10 18.03
C GLY A 100 -8.81 -0.44 17.23
N LEU A 101 -8.67 -0.63 15.90
CA LEU A 101 -7.56 -0.01 15.16
C LEU A 101 -7.68 1.52 15.00
N GLY A 102 -8.88 2.07 15.15
CA GLY A 102 -9.18 3.43 14.73
C GLY A 102 -9.10 3.52 13.21
N ALA A 103 -10.19 3.89 12.56
CA ALA A 103 -10.13 4.18 11.13
C ALA A 103 -9.13 5.35 10.92
N PRO A 104 -8.24 5.33 9.90
CA PRO A 104 -7.34 6.46 9.67
C PRO A 104 -8.17 7.74 9.55
N PRO A 105 -7.95 8.82 10.31
CA PRO A 105 -8.81 10.00 10.22
C PRO A 105 -8.80 10.55 8.78
N PRO A 106 -9.92 11.11 8.29
CA PRO A 106 -10.02 11.59 6.92
C PRO A 106 -8.92 12.60 6.59
N PRO A 107 -8.41 12.63 5.34
CA PRO A 107 -7.62 13.77 4.87
C PRO A 107 -8.45 15.05 5.10
N ARG A 108 -7.81 16.07 5.67
CA ARG A 108 -8.51 17.30 6.05
C ARG A 108 -9.14 17.94 4.80
N PRO A 109 -10.44 18.30 4.80
CA PRO A 109 -10.99 19.12 3.74
C PRO A 109 -10.35 20.51 3.81
N SER A 110 -9.90 21.02 2.67
CA SER A 110 -9.48 22.41 2.53
C SER A 110 -10.69 23.32 2.70
N GLY A 111 -10.70 24.11 3.78
CA GLY A 111 -11.61 25.25 3.92
C GLY A 111 -12.62 25.18 5.05
N GLY A 112 -12.30 25.87 6.14
CA GLY A 112 -13.25 26.34 7.15
C GLY A 112 -12.74 27.62 7.77
N SER A 113 -13.28 28.76 7.34
CA SER A 113 -12.92 30.09 7.83
C SER A 113 -13.18 30.23 9.33
N GLY A 114 -12.14 30.52 10.10
CA GLY A 114 -12.24 30.96 11.50
C GLY A 114 -11.14 31.99 11.75
N THR A 115 -11.54 33.26 11.84
CA THR A 115 -10.68 34.40 12.12
C THR A 115 -9.91 34.23 13.43
N GLY A 116 -8.58 34.15 13.35
CA GLY A 116 -7.68 34.15 14.50
C GLY A 116 -6.23 34.30 14.03
N THR A 117 -5.71 35.52 14.11
CA THR A 117 -4.37 35.94 13.70
C THR A 117 -3.25 35.09 14.30
N SER A 118 -2.42 34.44 13.48
CA SER A 118 -0.94 34.45 13.61
C SER A 118 -0.25 33.57 12.54
N ALA A 119 0.87 34.10 12.04
CA ALA A 119 1.93 33.46 11.25
C ALA A 119 1.59 32.89 9.86
N ARG A 120 1.93 33.70 8.86
CA ARG A 120 2.07 33.43 7.43
C ARG A 120 2.80 32.08 7.16
N ARG A 121 2.07 30.99 6.95
CA ARG A 121 2.55 29.79 6.25
C ARG A 121 1.98 29.85 4.83
N ARG A 122 2.86 29.78 3.82
CA ARG A 122 2.42 29.56 2.44
C ARG A 122 1.87 28.15 2.36
N SER A 123 0.61 28.11 2.00
CA SER A 123 -0.19 26.97 1.59
C SER A 123 0.42 26.34 0.34
N ASP A 124 0.70 25.04 0.43
CA ASP A 124 0.76 24.05 -0.66
C ASP A 124 0.60 22.70 0.08
N GLU A 125 -0.60 22.46 0.62
CA GLU A 125 -0.93 21.26 1.41
C GLU A 125 -1.21 20.10 0.45
N ALA A 126 -0.15 19.35 0.12
CA ALA A 126 -0.23 18.11 -0.64
C ALA A 126 -0.77 16.97 0.25
N GLY A 127 -2.09 16.80 0.25
CA GLY A 127 -2.73 15.56 0.69
C GLY A 127 -2.60 14.49 -0.40
N GLY A 128 -1.38 14.06 -0.69
CA GLY A 128 -1.09 12.96 -1.60
C GLY A 128 -1.07 11.64 -0.86
N VAL A 129 -1.84 10.65 -1.33
CA VAL A 129 -1.51 9.24 -1.07
C VAL A 129 -0.54 8.85 -2.18
N GLU A 130 0.75 9.00 -1.92
CA GLU A 130 1.80 8.59 -2.84
C GLU A 130 2.17 7.13 -2.59
N TYR A 131 2.08 6.33 -3.65
CA TYR A 131 2.63 4.99 -3.71
C TYR A 131 4.09 5.11 -4.17
N ALA A 132 5.04 4.92 -3.25
CA ALA A 132 6.45 4.88 -3.57
C ALA A 132 6.87 3.42 -3.86
N GLU A 133 6.76 3.00 -5.11
CA GLU A 133 7.41 1.77 -5.57
C GLU A 133 8.83 2.09 -6.04
N LYS A 134 9.77 1.21 -5.66
CA LYS A 134 11.16 1.27 -6.07
C LYS A 134 11.28 0.92 -7.56
N GLU A 135 11.93 1.81 -8.30
CA GLU A 135 12.50 1.53 -9.61
C GLU A 135 14.01 1.31 -9.40
N GLU A 136 14.53 0.09 -9.63
CA GLU A 136 15.97 -0.09 -9.87
C GLU A 136 16.23 0.08 -11.37
N ALA A 137 15.96 1.28 -11.88
CA ALA A 137 16.52 1.75 -13.14
C ALA A 137 16.81 3.24 -12.95
N GLY A 138 18.03 3.64 -13.27
CA GLY A 138 18.62 4.89 -12.79
C GLY A 138 17.86 6.17 -13.15
N ASN A 139 18.01 7.16 -12.27
CA ASN A 139 17.61 8.57 -12.39
C ASN A 139 16.10 8.88 -12.48
N ASP A 140 15.63 9.68 -11.51
CA ASP A 140 14.63 10.78 -11.55
C ASP A 140 13.48 10.80 -12.59
N ASP A 141 13.09 9.69 -13.19
CA ASP A 141 12.21 9.70 -14.35
C ASP A 141 10.78 9.27 -13.99
N THR A 142 9.95 10.29 -13.79
CA THR A 142 8.51 10.20 -14.11
C THR A 142 8.23 9.77 -15.57
N ASP A 143 9.29 9.70 -16.38
CA ASP A 143 9.31 9.27 -17.78
C ASP A 143 9.51 7.76 -17.99
N SER A 144 9.61 6.94 -16.94
CA SER A 144 9.58 5.49 -17.14
C SER A 144 8.20 5.05 -17.65
N GLU A 145 8.18 4.04 -18.54
CA GLU A 145 6.90 3.53 -19.07
C GLU A 145 5.98 2.99 -17.97
N ASN A 146 6.55 2.53 -16.85
CA ASN A 146 5.81 2.13 -15.65
C ASN A 146 5.20 3.33 -14.95
N GLY A 147 5.96 4.38 -14.65
CA GLY A 147 5.45 5.64 -14.09
C GLY A 147 4.31 6.23 -14.92
N THR A 148 4.46 6.20 -16.25
CA THR A 148 3.42 6.63 -17.20
C THR A 148 2.14 5.79 -17.13
N ARG A 149 2.24 4.48 -16.87
CA ARG A 149 1.07 3.58 -16.75
C ARG A 149 0.39 3.69 -15.39
N TRP A 150 1.15 3.85 -14.30
CA TRP A 150 0.59 4.18 -12.99
C TRP A 150 -0.17 5.50 -13.04
N ALA A 151 0.41 6.53 -13.66
CA ALA A 151 -0.26 7.80 -13.91
C ALA A 151 -1.53 7.63 -14.77
N ARG A 152 -1.56 6.70 -15.73
CA ARG A 152 -2.75 6.38 -16.52
C ARG A 152 -3.85 5.72 -15.68
N ASN A 153 -3.50 4.81 -14.77
CA ASN A 153 -4.47 4.22 -13.83
C ASN A 153 -5.07 5.30 -12.92
N VAL A 154 -4.23 6.20 -12.39
CA VAL A 154 -4.69 7.36 -11.61
C VAL A 154 -5.62 8.22 -12.46
N ALA A 155 -5.19 8.65 -13.64
CA ALA A 155 -5.94 9.51 -14.54
C ALA A 155 -7.30 8.91 -14.95
N ALA A 156 -7.37 7.60 -15.19
CA ALA A 156 -8.61 6.90 -15.53
C ALA A 156 -9.64 6.92 -14.37
N ASN A 157 -9.18 7.03 -13.13
CA ASN A 157 -10.02 7.02 -11.94
C ASN A 157 -10.21 8.42 -11.30
N LEU A 158 -9.44 9.45 -11.71
CA LEU A 158 -9.60 10.83 -11.24
C LEU A 158 -11.05 11.37 -11.30
N PRO A 159 -11.88 11.07 -12.32
CA PRO A 159 -13.27 11.54 -12.36
C PRO A 159 -14.16 10.99 -11.23
N LEU A 160 -13.69 9.97 -10.48
CA LEU A 160 -14.38 9.41 -9.33
C LEU A 160 -13.98 10.11 -8.03
N SER A 161 -12.89 10.88 -8.03
CA SER A 161 -12.46 11.66 -6.88
C SER A 161 -13.45 12.79 -6.58
N PRO A 162 -13.74 13.09 -5.31
CA PRO A 162 -14.57 14.23 -4.98
C PRO A 162 -13.90 15.54 -5.45
N PRO A 163 -14.68 16.57 -5.84
CA PRO A 163 -14.13 17.83 -6.38
C PRO A 163 -13.14 18.57 -5.48
N ALA A 164 -13.13 18.25 -4.17
CA ALA A 164 -12.24 18.84 -3.17
C ALA A 164 -10.96 18.02 -2.92
N ALA A 165 -10.78 16.88 -3.59
CA ALA A 165 -9.56 16.08 -3.45
C ALA A 165 -8.39 16.75 -4.18
N CYS A 166 -7.21 16.72 -3.55
CA CYS A 166 -5.97 17.06 -4.22
C CYS A 166 -5.74 16.07 -5.38
N PRO A 167 -5.22 16.51 -6.54
CA PRO A 167 -4.78 15.59 -7.59
C PRO A 167 -3.76 14.59 -7.02
N ALA A 168 -3.91 13.32 -7.37
CA ALA A 168 -2.91 12.31 -7.08
C ALA A 168 -1.75 12.44 -8.07
N GLU A 169 -0.53 12.39 -7.56
CA GLU A 169 0.71 12.46 -8.34
C GLU A 169 1.45 11.12 -8.25
N VAL A 170 2.29 10.85 -9.25
CA VAL A 170 3.11 9.64 -9.33
C VAL A 170 4.55 10.09 -9.54
N HIS A 171 5.45 9.67 -8.65
CA HIS A 171 6.87 9.99 -8.68
C HIS A 171 7.69 8.71 -8.45
N GLY A 172 8.78 8.54 -9.19
CA GLY A 172 9.73 7.46 -8.95
C GLY A 172 10.58 7.77 -7.71
N HIS A 173 10.82 6.77 -6.85
CA HIS A 173 11.68 6.93 -5.69
C HIS A 173 12.39 5.62 -5.32
N GLU A 174 13.72 5.62 -5.37
CA GLU A 174 14.51 4.50 -4.89
C GLU A 174 14.60 4.50 -3.36
N TRP A 175 14.25 3.38 -2.73
CA TRP A 175 14.36 3.27 -1.28
C TRP A 175 15.80 3.50 -0.82
N GLY A 176 15.97 4.41 0.13
CA GLY A 176 17.26 4.76 0.71
C GLY A 176 17.97 5.92 0.00
N ASP A 177 17.56 6.30 -1.21
CA ASP A 177 18.07 7.52 -1.84
C ASP A 177 17.34 8.75 -1.28
N LEU A 178 17.99 9.41 -0.31
CA LEU A 178 17.46 10.61 0.33
C LEU A 178 18.00 11.90 -0.31
N SER A 179 18.76 11.77 -1.41
CA SER A 179 19.44 12.86 -2.09
C SER A 179 18.75 13.32 -3.37
N SER A 180 17.82 12.52 -3.91
CA SER A 180 17.04 12.90 -5.08
C SER A 180 16.30 14.23 -4.88
N PRO A 181 16.05 15.01 -5.94
CA PRO A 181 15.29 16.26 -5.83
C PRO A 181 13.91 16.07 -5.20
N PHE A 182 13.24 14.96 -5.50
CA PHE A 182 11.98 14.58 -4.87
C PHE A 182 12.15 14.34 -3.37
N ALA A 183 13.10 13.48 -2.96
CA ALA A 183 13.32 13.16 -1.55
C ALA A 183 13.71 14.40 -0.73
N ALA A 184 14.59 15.25 -1.27
CA ALA A 184 15.04 16.47 -0.61
C ALA A 184 13.90 17.47 -0.39
N ARG A 185 12.99 17.63 -1.37
CA ARG A 185 11.84 18.54 -1.28
C ARG A 185 10.78 18.05 -0.29
N ASN A 186 10.57 16.75 -0.19
CA ASN A 186 9.45 16.17 0.55
C ASN A 186 9.83 15.58 1.93
N ARG A 187 10.98 15.96 2.47
CA ARG A 187 11.41 15.53 3.81
C ARG A 187 10.40 15.97 4.88
N GLY A 188 9.79 15.00 5.54
CA GLY A 188 8.80 15.22 6.60
C GLY A 188 7.52 15.92 6.12
N ALA A 189 7.19 15.80 4.83
CA ALA A 189 6.04 16.47 4.24
C ALA A 189 4.72 15.73 4.47
N PHE A 190 4.75 14.42 4.75
CA PHE A 190 3.55 13.58 4.71
C PHE A 190 3.07 13.16 6.11
N ASP A 191 1.82 13.48 6.44
CA ASP A 191 1.18 12.98 7.66
C ASP A 191 0.96 11.46 7.64
N ARG A 192 0.85 10.89 6.43
CA ARG A 192 0.64 9.46 6.20
C ARG A 192 1.64 8.96 5.18
N VAL A 193 2.41 7.96 5.55
CA VAL A 193 3.26 7.20 4.61
C VAL A 193 2.72 5.78 4.58
N MET A 194 2.53 5.20 3.41
CA MET A 194 1.99 3.85 3.29
C MET A 194 2.94 2.98 2.47
N SER A 195 3.10 1.73 2.88
CA SER A 195 3.86 0.71 2.17
C SER A 195 3.03 -0.56 2.13
N CYS A 196 2.88 -1.10 0.92
CA CYS A 196 2.15 -2.33 0.65
C CYS A 196 3.08 -3.36 0.00
N ASP A 197 3.09 -4.58 0.55
CA ASP A 197 3.87 -5.73 0.08
C ASP A 197 5.34 -5.49 -0.26
N SER A 198 5.98 -4.63 0.54
CA SER A 198 7.37 -4.20 0.31
C SER A 198 8.40 -4.95 1.15
N LEU A 199 8.00 -5.99 1.90
CA LEU A 199 8.86 -6.61 2.93
C LEU A 199 9.54 -7.91 2.50
N TRP A 200 9.34 -8.37 1.27
CA TRP A 200 9.89 -9.63 0.76
C TRP A 200 11.43 -9.60 0.53
N MET A 201 12.04 -8.41 0.51
CA MET A 201 13.49 -8.18 0.35
C MET A 201 14.16 -7.77 1.68
N PRO A 202 14.59 -8.71 2.54
CA PRO A 202 15.24 -8.40 3.82
C PRO A 202 16.42 -7.42 3.69
N TRP A 203 17.21 -7.55 2.61
CA TRP A 203 18.37 -6.69 2.36
C TRP A 203 18.01 -5.22 2.06
N GLN A 204 16.75 -4.92 1.73
CA GLN A 204 16.26 -3.56 1.49
C GLN A 204 15.52 -2.96 2.69
N HIS A 205 15.30 -3.70 3.78
CA HIS A 205 14.51 -3.21 4.92
C HIS A 205 15.08 -1.93 5.52
N ALA A 206 16.41 -1.82 5.66
CA ALA A 206 17.04 -0.62 6.19
C ALA A 206 16.80 0.61 5.29
N ASN A 207 16.85 0.43 3.97
CA ASN A 207 16.58 1.48 2.99
C ASN A 207 15.11 1.91 3.01
N LEU A 208 14.19 0.94 3.11
CA LEU A 208 12.77 1.21 3.24
C LEU A 208 12.47 1.96 4.55
N ARG A 209 13.02 1.52 5.69
CA ARG A 209 12.87 2.22 6.98
C ARG A 209 13.32 3.67 6.89
N ARG A 210 14.52 3.93 6.32
CA ARG A 210 15.04 5.29 6.11
C ARG A 210 14.10 6.14 5.29
N SER A 211 13.57 5.61 4.19
CA SER A 211 12.63 6.32 3.32
C SER A 211 11.34 6.66 4.06
N VAL A 212 10.75 5.68 4.76
CA VAL A 212 9.53 5.89 5.57
C VAL A 212 9.76 6.96 6.63
N GLY A 213 10.86 6.89 7.37
CA GLY A 213 11.21 7.88 8.40
C GLY A 213 11.55 9.26 7.83
N TRP A 214 12.08 9.33 6.61
CA TRP A 214 12.43 10.57 5.94
C TRP A 214 11.20 11.36 5.49
N PHE A 215 10.22 10.67 4.92
CA PHE A 215 9.00 11.28 4.37
C PHE A 215 7.95 11.61 5.45
N LEU A 216 7.89 10.83 6.53
CA LEU A 216 6.88 11.00 7.56
C LEU A 216 7.01 12.34 8.30
N ALA A 217 5.92 13.08 8.50
CA ALA A 217 5.92 14.36 9.21
C ALA A 217 6.39 14.22 10.68
N PRO A 218 6.96 15.27 11.30
CA PRO A 218 7.45 15.24 12.69
C PRO A 218 6.33 15.25 13.76
N GLY A 219 5.06 15.37 13.36
CA GLY A 219 3.94 15.58 14.27
C GLY A 219 3.52 14.31 15.05
N PRO A 220 2.90 14.48 16.24
CA PRO A 220 2.44 13.36 17.08
C PRO A 220 1.28 12.57 16.45
N GLU A 221 0.66 13.10 15.40
CA GLU A 221 -0.42 12.48 14.63
C GLU A 221 0.06 11.81 13.35
N ALA A 222 1.33 11.97 12.96
CA ALA A 222 1.87 11.38 11.75
C ALA A 222 2.03 9.86 11.92
N ARG A 223 1.58 9.07 10.93
CA ARG A 223 1.61 7.60 10.98
C ARG A 223 2.11 7.00 9.68
N ALA A 224 2.96 5.98 9.79
CA ALA A 224 3.29 5.13 8.67
C ALA A 224 2.54 3.80 8.78
N TRP A 225 1.89 3.39 7.69
CA TRP A 225 1.12 2.15 7.61
C TRP A 225 1.88 1.17 6.74
N VAL A 226 2.21 0.01 7.29
CA VAL A 226 2.95 -1.04 6.59
C VAL A 226 2.09 -2.29 6.58
N VAL A 227 1.65 -2.69 5.39
CA VAL A 227 0.79 -3.85 5.16
C VAL A 227 1.51 -4.80 4.22
N ALA A 228 1.64 -6.07 4.57
CA ALA A 228 2.33 -7.03 3.71
C ALA A 228 1.81 -8.46 3.92
N CYS A 229 1.83 -9.28 2.88
CA CYS A 229 1.39 -10.67 2.89
C CYS A 229 2.52 -11.60 3.38
N PHE A 230 2.18 -12.71 4.03
CA PHE A 230 3.18 -13.72 4.42
C PHE A 230 3.50 -14.73 3.32
N ASP A 231 3.34 -14.38 2.05
CA ASP A 231 3.66 -15.22 0.90
C ASP A 231 5.15 -15.62 0.87
N THR A 232 6.05 -14.74 1.31
CA THR A 232 7.49 -15.04 1.53
C THR A 232 7.80 -15.56 2.93
N GLY A 233 6.85 -15.42 3.86
CA GLY A 233 6.90 -15.91 5.23
C GLY A 233 7.44 -14.90 6.23
N ARG A 234 6.99 -15.05 7.48
CA ARG A 234 7.28 -14.11 8.56
C ARG A 234 8.76 -13.88 8.83
N VAL A 235 9.58 -14.92 8.71
CA VAL A 235 11.03 -14.85 8.95
C VAL A 235 11.68 -13.78 8.08
N GLN A 236 11.24 -13.64 6.83
CA GLN A 236 11.80 -12.65 5.91
C GLN A 236 11.38 -11.21 6.26
N MET A 237 10.28 -11.03 6.98
CA MET A 237 9.61 -9.72 7.11
C MET A 237 9.74 -9.15 8.51
N ARG A 238 9.81 -10.00 9.54
CA ARG A 238 9.72 -9.58 10.96
C ARG A 238 10.81 -8.59 11.36
N ASP A 239 12.01 -8.72 10.80
CA ASP A 239 13.17 -7.88 11.12
C ASP A 239 13.01 -6.44 10.59
N PHE A 240 12.04 -6.20 9.69
CA PHE A 240 11.61 -4.85 9.35
C PHE A 240 11.14 -4.09 10.60
N PHE A 241 10.40 -4.79 11.48
CA PHE A 241 9.76 -4.25 12.67
C PHE A 241 10.64 -4.25 13.92
N ASP A 242 11.90 -4.70 13.81
CA ASP A 242 12.83 -4.70 14.94
C ASP A 242 12.93 -3.29 15.56
N ALA A 243 12.78 -3.23 16.89
CA ALA A 243 12.62 -1.95 17.58
C ALA A 243 13.92 -1.13 17.59
N GLU A 244 15.07 -1.77 17.63
CA GLU A 244 16.37 -1.08 17.59
C GLU A 244 16.64 -0.58 16.18
N ALA A 245 16.39 -1.41 15.17
CA ALA A 245 16.55 -1.04 13.77
C ALA A 245 15.59 0.09 13.34
N LEU A 246 14.32 0.05 13.75
CA LEU A 246 13.36 1.14 13.49
C LEU A 246 13.79 2.46 14.11
N ARG A 247 14.31 2.42 15.34
CA ARG A 247 14.83 3.63 16.00
C ARG A 247 16.09 4.14 15.31
N ALA A 248 17.04 3.26 15.01
CA ALA A 248 18.33 3.63 14.43
C ALA A 248 18.20 4.13 12.98
N ASP A 249 17.44 3.45 12.13
CA ASP A 249 17.33 3.79 10.71
C ASP A 249 16.33 4.93 10.45
N ALA A 250 15.27 5.07 11.25
CA ALA A 250 14.12 5.92 10.90
C ALA A 250 13.63 6.86 12.01
N GLY A 251 14.11 6.69 13.26
CA GLY A 251 13.54 7.39 14.42
C GLY A 251 12.07 7.02 14.65
N LEU A 252 11.70 5.78 14.32
CA LEU A 252 10.33 5.27 14.42
C LEU A 252 10.25 4.17 15.48
N GLU A 253 9.02 3.91 15.91
CA GLU A 253 8.65 2.75 16.71
C GLU A 253 7.30 2.21 16.27
N VAL A 254 7.08 0.92 16.52
CA VAL A 254 5.78 0.29 16.31
C VAL A 254 4.80 0.83 17.34
N GLU A 255 3.80 1.59 16.89
CA GLU A 255 2.65 1.94 17.73
C GLU A 255 1.73 0.73 17.87
N ARG A 256 1.56 -0.03 16.78
CA ARG A 256 0.65 -1.16 16.70
C ARG A 256 1.05 -2.14 15.63
N ILE A 257 0.85 -3.42 15.88
CA ILE A 257 1.09 -4.48 14.90
C ILE A 257 0.13 -5.63 15.15
N ARG A 258 -0.53 -6.11 14.09
CA ARG A 258 -1.47 -7.23 14.14
C ARG A 258 -1.38 -8.04 12.86
N GLU A 259 -1.98 -9.21 12.90
CA GLU A 259 -2.17 -10.04 11.71
C GLU A 259 -3.64 -10.11 11.36
N ARG A 260 -3.92 -10.08 10.07
CA ARG A 260 -5.28 -10.13 9.54
C ARG A 260 -5.39 -11.14 8.42
N GLY A 261 -6.32 -12.07 8.56
CA GLY A 261 -6.66 -13.05 7.55
C GLY A 261 -7.46 -12.43 6.40
N CYS A 262 -7.38 -13.05 5.22
CA CYS A 262 -8.18 -12.68 4.05
C CYS A 262 -9.70 -12.85 4.28
N ASP A 263 -10.12 -13.58 5.32
CA ASP A 263 -11.51 -13.72 5.77
C ASP A 263 -11.96 -12.58 6.72
N GLY A 264 -11.02 -11.75 7.16
CA GLY A 264 -11.20 -10.65 8.10
C GLY A 264 -10.93 -11.01 9.56
N VAL A 265 -10.50 -12.24 9.88
CA VAL A 265 -10.11 -12.63 11.24
C VAL A 265 -8.81 -11.93 11.63
N GLU A 266 -8.72 -11.43 12.86
CA GLU A 266 -7.51 -10.81 13.39
C GLU A 266 -6.87 -11.66 14.48
N ARG A 267 -5.53 -11.61 14.55
CA ARG A 267 -4.76 -12.18 15.65
C ARG A 267 -3.59 -11.27 16.03
N GLU A 268 -3.10 -11.46 17.24
CA GLU A 268 -1.93 -10.73 17.74
C GLU A 268 -0.67 -11.14 16.98
N TRP A 269 0.22 -10.17 16.79
CA TRP A 269 1.51 -10.40 16.14
C TRP A 269 2.40 -11.28 17.00
N VAL A 270 3.00 -12.29 16.38
CA VAL A 270 3.99 -13.17 17.02
C VAL A 270 5.35 -13.06 16.33
N TRP A 271 6.42 -12.97 17.12
CA TRP A 271 7.79 -12.84 16.61
C TRP A 271 8.43 -14.17 16.17
N GLY A 272 7.95 -15.27 16.73
CA GLY A 272 8.40 -16.62 16.40
C GLY A 272 7.22 -17.60 16.48
N ALA A 273 6.80 -18.11 15.33
CA ALA A 273 5.69 -19.06 15.22
C ALA A 273 6.14 -20.51 14.92
N GLY A 274 7.46 -20.76 14.84
CA GLY A 274 7.98 -22.01 14.28
C GLY A 274 7.81 -22.05 12.74
N PRO A 275 7.95 -23.24 12.12
CA PRO A 275 7.70 -23.40 10.68
C PRO A 275 6.24 -23.07 10.35
N GLU A 276 6.02 -22.14 9.42
CA GLU A 276 4.69 -21.81 8.93
C GLU A 276 4.36 -22.67 7.70
N ASP A 277 3.16 -23.25 7.67
CA ASP A 277 2.64 -23.93 6.48
C ASP A 277 2.45 -22.91 5.34
N VAL A 278 2.91 -23.24 4.13
CA VAL A 278 2.95 -22.31 2.99
C VAL A 278 1.54 -21.94 2.51
N SER A 279 0.60 -22.89 2.55
CA SER A 279 -0.78 -22.67 2.13
C SER A 279 -1.55 -21.87 3.16
N GLU A 280 -1.27 -22.07 4.45
CA GLU A 280 -1.91 -21.32 5.53
C GLU A 280 -1.34 -19.91 5.70
N ARG A 281 0.00 -19.73 5.63
CA ARG A 281 0.63 -18.44 5.92
C ARG A 281 0.15 -17.35 4.98
N LYS A 282 -0.01 -17.65 3.69
CA LYS A 282 -0.38 -16.68 2.66
C LYS A 282 -1.81 -16.13 2.80
N ARG A 283 -2.63 -16.75 3.65
CA ARG A 283 -3.95 -16.24 4.03
C ARG A 283 -3.86 -15.03 4.95
N TRP A 284 -2.70 -14.80 5.57
CA TRP A 284 -2.49 -13.77 6.58
C TRP A 284 -1.61 -12.63 6.04
N LEU A 285 -1.94 -11.43 6.52
CA LEU A 285 -1.20 -10.21 6.27
C LEU A 285 -0.82 -9.59 7.61
N VAL A 286 0.38 -9.00 7.68
CA VAL A 286 0.72 -8.09 8.78
C VAL A 286 0.14 -6.71 8.49
N VAL A 287 -0.43 -6.09 9.52
CA VAL A 287 -0.89 -4.69 9.52
C VAL A 287 -0.18 -3.98 10.67
N ALA A 288 0.79 -3.14 10.33
CA ALA A 288 1.55 -2.37 11.30
C ALA A 288 1.34 -0.87 11.11
N VAL A 289 1.22 -0.18 12.25
CA VAL A 289 1.20 1.28 12.34
C VAL A 289 2.44 1.71 13.10
N LEU A 290 3.27 2.51 12.44
CA LEU A 290 4.47 3.10 13.00
C LEU A 290 4.23 4.58 13.30
N ARG A 291 4.94 5.07 14.31
CA ARG A 291 4.97 6.49 14.68
C ARG A 291 6.41 6.91 14.96
N ARG A 292 6.65 8.21 15.03
CA ARG A 292 7.91 8.73 15.55
C ARG A 292 8.06 8.40 17.04
N VAL A 293 9.30 8.09 17.44
CA VAL A 293 9.66 7.95 18.85
C VAL A 293 9.35 9.27 19.57
N ARG A 294 8.78 9.17 20.76
CA ARG A 294 8.62 10.32 21.66
C ARG A 294 9.86 10.41 22.54
N ASP A 295 10.44 11.60 22.63
CA ASP A 295 11.47 11.92 23.63
C ASP A 295 10.88 11.86 25.05
#